data_AF-A0A0Q4QTX2-F1
#
_entry.id   AF-A0A0Q4QTX2-F1
#
_cell.length_a   1.000
_cell.length_b   1.000
_cell.length_c   1.000
_cell.angle_alpha   90.00
_cell.angle_beta   90.00
_cell.angle_gamma   90.00
#
_symmetry.space_group_name_H-M   'P 1'
#
loop_
_entity.id
_entity.type
_entity.pdbx_description
1 polymer ?
#
loop_
_entity_poly.entity_id
_entity_poly.type
_entity_poly.pdbx_seq_one_letter_code
_entity_poly.pdbx_strand_id
1 'polypeptide(L)'
;MMDFQYKINRLRQSESICYTICLKLLQDEQQAAKAAEWLLMRLFADEQFWKTSDSARDRYIFRIASNAYLNQSQMRSFMKTS
;
A
#
# COMPACT_ATOMS: atom_id res chain seq x y z
N MET A 1 -1.03 -17.55 14.55
CA MET A 1 -1.51 -16.16 14.42
C MET A 1 -0.28 -15.28 14.28
N MET A 2 -0.09 -14.54 13.18
CA MET A 2 1.09 -13.67 13.05
C MET A 2 1.01 -12.56 14.10
N ASP A 3 2.10 -12.37 14.83
CA ASP A 3 2.19 -11.33 15.85
C ASP A 3 1.95 -9.95 15.22
N PHE A 4 1.16 -9.11 15.89
CA PHE A 4 0.84 -7.76 15.39
C PHE A 4 2.11 -6.97 15.14
N GLN A 5 3.10 -7.08 16.04
CA GLN A 5 4.40 -6.41 15.89
C GLN A 5 5.18 -6.92 14.67
N TYR A 6 5.09 -8.23 14.38
CA TYR A 6 5.71 -8.78 13.18
C TYR A 6 5.10 -8.16 11.91
N LYS A 7 3.77 -8.07 11.84
CA LYS A 7 3.07 -7.45 10.69
C LYS A 7 3.47 -5.98 10.50
N ILE A 8 3.53 -5.21 11.59
CA ILE A 8 3.94 -3.79 11.54
C ILE A 8 5.39 -3.66 11.04
N ASN A 9 6.32 -4.45 11.54
CA ASN A 9 7.72 -4.41 11.09
C ASN A 9 7.85 -4.77 9.60
N ARG A 10 7.09 -5.75 9.11
CA ARG A 10 7.07 -6.10 7.68
C ARG A 10 6.48 -5.00 6.81
N LEU A 11 5.46 -4.30 7.27
CA LEU A 11 4.87 -3.16 6.54
C LEU A 11 5.79 -1.95 6.50
N ARG A 12 6.51 -1.65 7.60
CA ARG A 12 7.54 -0.59 7.61
C ARG A 12 8.62 -0.82 6.54
N GLN A 13 9.05 -2.07 6.35
CA GLN A 13 9.99 -2.42 5.27
C GLN A 13 9.40 -2.17 3.87
N SER A 14 8.08 -2.19 3.73
CA SER A 14 7.36 -1.99 2.47
C SER A 14 6.93 -0.54 2.24
N GLU A 15 7.05 0.32 3.24
CA GLU A 15 6.59 1.72 3.23
C GLU A 15 7.27 2.54 2.13
N SER A 16 8.60 2.46 2.03
CA SER A 16 9.35 3.20 1.01
C SER A 16 8.95 2.80 -0.42
N ILE A 17 8.62 1.52 -0.63
CA ILE A 17 8.16 1.00 -1.93
C ILE A 17 6.76 1.52 -2.23
N CYS A 18 5.84 1.44 -1.25
CA CYS A 18 4.48 1.97 -1.37
C CYS A 18 4.51 3.46 -1.73
N TYR A 19 5.29 4.25 -0.99
CA TYR A 19 5.46 5.68 -1.25
C TYR A 19 6.04 5.95 -2.63
N THR A 20 7.12 5.26 -3.02
CA THR A 20 7.75 5.46 -4.33
C THR A 20 6.80 5.15 -5.49
N ILE A 21 5.99 4.08 -5.36
CA ILE A 21 5.00 3.74 -6.38
C ILE A 21 3.91 4.81 -6.44
N CYS A 22 3.35 5.20 -5.29
CA CYS A 22 2.33 6.23 -5.22
C CYS A 22 2.83 7.59 -5.76
N LEU A 23 4.08 7.96 -5.46
CA LEU A 23 4.70 9.19 -5.96
C LEU A 23 4.86 9.16 -7.48
N LYS A 24 5.31 8.04 -8.05
CA LYS A 24 5.40 7.87 -9.50
C LYS A 24 4.04 7.94 -10.20
N LEU A 25 2.97 7.49 -9.54
CA LEU A 25 1.61 7.48 -10.10
C LEU A 25 0.87 8.81 -9.95
N LEU A 26 1.09 9.52 -8.84
CA LEU A 26 0.35 10.74 -8.49
C LEU A 26 1.12 12.02 -8.80
N GLN A 27 2.45 11.96 -8.87
CA GLN A 27 3.35 13.10 -9.10
C GLN A 27 3.17 14.25 -8.09
N ASP A 28 2.58 13.96 -6.92
CA ASP A 28 2.30 14.89 -5.84
C ASP A 28 2.69 14.20 -4.53
N GLU A 29 3.64 14.78 -3.80
CA GLU A 29 4.19 14.17 -2.59
C GLU A 29 3.15 14.01 -1.47
N GLN A 30 2.26 14.98 -1.32
CA GLN A 30 1.26 14.99 -0.25
C GLN A 30 0.18 13.93 -0.52
N GLN A 31 -0.27 13.84 -1.77
CA GLN A 31 -1.20 12.81 -2.21
C GLN A 31 -0.55 11.43 -2.19
N ALA A 32 0.72 11.32 -2.56
CA ALA A 32 1.47 10.07 -2.51
C ALA A 32 1.63 9.54 -1.09
N ALA A 33 1.91 10.41 -0.12
CA ALA A 33 1.98 10.02 1.29
C ALA A 33 0.64 9.44 1.78
N LYS A 34 -0.47 10.16 1.54
CA LYS A 34 -1.83 9.69 1.90
C LYS A 34 -2.20 8.38 1.20
N ALA A 35 -1.84 8.24 -0.09
CA ALA A 35 -2.11 7.03 -0.85
C ALA A 35 -1.28 5.84 -0.37
N ALA A 36 -0.02 6.08 0.02
CA ALA A 36 0.85 5.06 0.58
C ALA A 36 0.36 4.58 1.95
N GLU A 37 -0.11 5.49 2.82
CA GLU A 37 -0.73 5.15 4.09
C GLU A 37 -1.96 4.27 3.90
N TRP A 38 -2.87 4.68 3.00
CA TRP A 38 -4.05 3.88 2.65
C TRP A 38 -3.65 2.49 2.11
N LEU A 39 -2.63 2.44 1.25
CA LEU A 39 -2.13 1.19 0.68
C LEU A 39 -1.57 0.26 1.77
N LEU A 40 -0.80 0.79 2.72
CA LEU A 40 -0.27 0.01 3.85
C LEU A 40 -1.40 -0.55 4.73
N MET A 41 -2.44 0.24 5.01
CA MET A 41 -3.62 -0.25 5.72
C MET A 41 -4.35 -1.35 4.94
N ARG A 42 -4.46 -1.18 3.62
CA ARG A 42 -5.07 -2.19 2.74
C ARG A 42 -4.27 -3.50 2.76
N LEU A 43 -2.95 -3.42 2.65
CA LEU A 43 -2.05 -4.58 2.72
C LEU A 43 -2.09 -5.25 4.09
N PHE A 44 -2.25 -4.49 5.18
CA PHE A 44 -2.40 -5.05 6.51
C PHE A 44 -3.63 -5.97 6.62
N ALA A 45 -4.76 -5.51 6.06
CA ALA A 45 -6.02 -6.25 6.03
C ALA A 45 -6.06 -7.38 4.98
N ASP A 46 -5.11 -7.41 4.04
CA ASP A 46 -5.11 -8.38 2.95
C ASP A 46 -4.39 -9.69 3.34
N GLU A 47 -5.15 -10.78 3.47
CA GLU A 47 -4.57 -12.09 3.75
C GLU A 47 -3.65 -12.61 2.65
N GLN A 48 -3.90 -12.26 1.38
CA GLN A 48 -3.07 -12.73 0.28
C GLN A 48 -1.68 -12.12 0.33
N PHE A 49 -1.56 -10.87 0.78
CA PHE A 49 -0.26 -10.23 1.01
C PHE A 49 0.58 -11.02 2.02
N TRP A 50 -0.03 -11.51 3.10
CA TRP A 50 0.64 -12.30 4.13
C TRP A 50 0.99 -13.73 3.67
N LYS A 51 0.22 -14.29 2.73
CA LYS A 51 0.48 -15.60 2.12
C LYS A 51 1.51 -15.52 0.99
N THR A 52 1.78 -14.33 0.47
CA THR A 52 2.74 -14.10 -0.61
C THR A 52 4.17 -14.18 -0.09
N SER A 53 5.03 -14.88 -0.83
CA SER A 53 6.46 -15.00 -0.52
C SER A 53 7.14 -13.63 -0.56
N ASP A 54 8.19 -13.47 0.22
CA ASP A 54 8.95 -12.21 0.29
C ASP A 54 9.44 -11.75 -1.11
N SER A 55 9.86 -12.68 -1.96
CA SER A 55 10.31 -12.41 -3.34
C SER A 55 9.20 -11.97 -4.31
N ALA A 56 7.93 -12.22 -3.99
CA ALA A 56 6.78 -11.83 -4.81
C ALA A 56 6.04 -10.63 -4.23
N ARG A 57 6.41 -10.19 -3.02
CA ARG A 57 5.67 -9.17 -2.27
C ARG A 57 5.73 -7.79 -2.93
N ASP A 58 6.89 -7.39 -3.46
CA ASP A 58 7.01 -6.10 -4.15
C ASP A 58 6.13 -6.03 -5.41
N ARG A 59 6.09 -7.13 -6.17
CA ARG A 59 5.19 -7.26 -7.32
C ARG A 59 3.72 -7.24 -6.91
N TYR A 60 3.40 -7.84 -5.77
CA TYR A 60 2.06 -7.82 -5.20
C TYR A 60 1.65 -6.41 -4.79
N ILE A 61 2.52 -5.68 -4.08
CA ILE A 61 2.32 -4.28 -3.67
C ILE A 61 2.06 -3.42 -4.90
N PHE A 62 2.89 -3.55 -5.94
CA PHE A 62 2.69 -2.83 -7.19
C PHE A 62 1.34 -3.12 -7.82
N ARG A 63 0.94 -4.40 -7.90
CA ARG A 63 -0.37 -4.78 -8.44
C ARG A 63 -1.52 -4.15 -7.68
N ILE A 64 -1.50 -4.16 -6.35
CA ILE A 64 -2.54 -3.54 -5.53
C ILE A 64 -2.55 -2.02 -5.71
N ALA A 65 -1.39 -1.38 -5.69
CA ALA A 65 -1.25 0.07 -5.90
C ALA A 65 -1.78 0.50 -7.27
N SER A 66 -1.38 -0.18 -8.34
CA SER A 66 -1.86 0.08 -9.70
C SER A 66 -3.35 -0.14 -9.83
N ASN A 67 -3.89 -1.22 -9.23
CA ASN A 67 -5.32 -1.51 -9.29
C ASN A 67 -6.14 -0.46 -8.51
N ALA A 68 -5.65 0.00 -7.36
CA ALA A 68 -6.30 1.06 -6.58
C ALA A 68 -6.28 2.41 -7.31
N TYR A 69 -5.15 2.73 -7.96
CA TYR A 69 -5.01 3.93 -8.77
C TYR A 69 -5.92 3.92 -10.00
N LEU A 70 -5.95 2.81 -10.75
CA LEU A 70 -6.81 2.67 -11.93
C LEU A 70 -8.29 2.71 -11.54
N ASN A 71 -8.66 2.12 -10.40
CA ASN A 71 -10.02 2.16 -9.87
C ASN A 71 -10.23 3.36 -8.93
N GLN A 72 -9.89 4.58 -9.38
CA GLN A 72 -9.89 5.86 -8.62
C GLN A 72 -11.05 6.09 -7.63
N SER A 73 -12.17 5.38 -7.76
CA SER A 73 -13.32 5.43 -6.85
C SER A 73 -12.96 5.11 -5.39
N GLN A 74 -12.07 4.15 -5.12
CA GLN A 74 -11.74 3.75 -3.74
C GLN A 74 -10.75 4.71 -3.08
N MET A 75 -9.76 5.21 -3.83
CA MET A 75 -8.76 6.15 -3.33
C MET A 75 -9.34 7.55 -3.08
N ARG A 76 -10.21 8.03 -3.97
CA ARG A 76 -10.84 9.37 -3.82
C ARG A 76 -11.74 9.45 -2.58
N SER A 77 -12.37 8.36 -2.16
CA SER A 77 -13.19 8.36 -0.94
C SER A 77 -12.34 8.56 0.32
N PHE A 78 -11.12 8.04 0.34
CA PHE A 78 -10.20 8.18 1.47
C PHE A 78 -9.49 9.55 1.47
N MET A 79 -9.15 10.07 0.29
CA MET A 79 -8.42 11.34 0.14
C MET A 79 -9.28 12.59 0.39
N LYS A 80 -10.62 12.48 0.32
CA LYS A 80 -11.57 13.58 0.60
C LYS A 80 -11.82 13.83 2.09
N THR A 81 -11.33 12.96 2.97
CA THR A 81 -11.62 12.97 4.42
C THR A 81 -10.55 13.64 5.27
N SER A 82 -9.69 14.50 4.71
CA SER A 82 -8.66 15.24 5.46
C SER A 82 -8.50 16.67 4.99
#